data_AF-A0A2G6UCF3-F1
#
_entry.id   AF-A0A2G6UCF3-F1
#
_cell.length_a   1.000
_cell.length_b   1.000
_cell.length_c   1.000
_cell.angle_alpha   90.00
_cell.angle_beta   90.00
_cell.angle_gamma   90.00
#
_symmetry.space_group_name_H-M   'P 1'
#
loop_
_entity.id
_entity.type
_entity.pdbx_description
1 polymer ?
#
loop_
_entity_poly.entity_id
_entity_poly.type
_entity_poly.pdbx_seq_one_letter_code
_entity_poly.pdbx_strand_id
1 'polypeptide(L)'
;MLNKEPDNNHIKGLLLGISTFVLLLKINIPFNTDNQIYMKKRVLFYLVALVSTVSVQSCATNYVVSQPATYAKEYKTDAKLASLDNKKMEQDKQKLINSFLAEKAASIANAKKAIKNSEIAKAVKYNKTIDNILTEAETYLGTPYRYGGMTRRGIDCSAFVLSVFGAAAGLSLPRVAASQAQEGESIEKGDLQKGDLIFFSHGRRISHVGIVESVTEEGEIKFIHAATSKGVMISSLNDSYWGPKFRFAKRVINENGDAYNNLASSTPSTATSF
;
A
#
# COMPACT_ATOMS: atom_id res chain seq x y z
N MET A 1 -15.28 56.77 44.10
CA MET A 1 -15.96 57.55 43.04
C MET A 1 -15.07 57.46 41.81
N LEU A 2 -15.39 56.81 40.70
CA LEU A 2 -16.67 56.50 40.07
C LEU A 2 -16.63 55.07 39.47
N ASN A 3 -17.76 54.37 39.59
CA ASN A 3 -18.09 53.14 38.87
C ASN A 3 -18.22 53.42 37.36
N LYS A 4 -17.81 52.47 36.52
CA LYS A 4 -18.40 52.31 35.18
C LYS A 4 -18.42 50.82 34.79
N GLU A 5 -19.64 50.33 34.57
CA GLU A 5 -19.99 48.98 34.11
C GLU A 5 -19.42 48.64 32.72
N PRO A 6 -19.32 47.33 32.38
CA PRO A 6 -18.90 46.86 31.06
C PRO A 6 -20.03 46.98 30.02
N ASP A 7 -19.69 47.54 28.85
CA ASP A 7 -20.57 47.67 27.69
C ASP A 7 -20.80 46.30 27.02
N ASN A 8 -22.06 45.91 27.03
CA ASN A 8 -22.61 44.69 26.46
C ASN A 8 -22.95 44.92 24.98
N ASN A 9 -21.97 44.73 24.09
CA ASN A 9 -22.19 44.74 22.63
C ASN A 9 -21.37 43.64 21.93
N HIS A 10 -21.52 42.41 22.42
CA HIS A 10 -21.44 41.23 21.57
C HIS A 10 -22.89 40.81 21.24
N ILE A 11 -23.10 40.20 20.07
CA ILE A 11 -24.36 39.57 19.61
C ILE A 11 -25.31 40.49 18.83
N LYS A 12 -24.83 41.15 17.77
CA LYS A 12 -25.67 41.54 16.60
C LYS A 12 -24.87 41.47 15.29
N GLY A 13 -24.50 40.26 14.89
CA GLY A 13 -23.80 40.02 13.62
C GLY A 13 -23.98 38.61 13.05
N LEU A 14 -24.99 37.87 13.54
CA LEU A 14 -25.23 36.48 13.17
C LEU A 14 -26.74 36.23 13.01
N LEU A 15 -27.41 36.94 12.10
CA LEU A 15 -28.80 36.64 11.73
C LEU A 15 -29.28 37.23 10.39
N LEU A 16 -28.38 37.64 9.48
CA LEU A 16 -28.75 38.17 8.16
C LEU A 16 -28.13 37.39 6.97
N GLY A 17 -27.90 36.09 7.13
CA GLY A 17 -27.31 35.23 6.08
C GLY A 17 -28.12 34.00 5.69
N ILE A 18 -29.33 33.80 6.22
CA ILE A 18 -30.12 32.57 5.99
C ILE A 18 -31.40 32.85 5.16
N SER A 19 -31.71 34.11 4.83
CA SER A 19 -32.97 34.49 4.14
C SER A 19 -32.85 34.73 2.63
N THR A 20 -31.77 34.31 1.98
CA THR A 20 -31.64 34.44 0.51
C THR A 20 -31.32 33.13 -0.22
N PHE A 21 -31.22 32.00 0.50
CA PHE A 21 -30.93 30.70 -0.12
C PHE A 21 -32.18 29.84 -0.39
N VAL A 22 -33.37 30.29 0.02
CA VAL A 22 -34.63 29.54 -0.18
C VAL A 22 -35.36 29.93 -1.48
N LEU A 23 -34.85 30.88 -2.27
CA LEU A 23 -35.51 31.37 -3.48
C LEU A 23 -34.80 31.01 -4.81
N LEU A 24 -34.15 29.85 -4.90
CA LEU A 24 -33.58 29.35 -6.16
C LEU A 24 -33.78 27.83 -6.38
N LEU A 25 -34.90 27.26 -5.94
CA LEU A 25 -35.24 25.85 -6.19
C LEU A 25 -36.69 25.61 -6.66
N LYS A 26 -37.21 26.49 -7.52
CA LYS A 26 -38.43 26.23 -8.31
C LYS A 26 -38.26 26.67 -9.77
N ILE A 27 -37.27 26.10 -10.46
CA ILE A 27 -37.27 26.07 -11.93
C ILE A 27 -37.31 24.60 -12.33
N ASN A 28 -38.46 24.20 -12.84
CA ASN A 28 -38.74 22.88 -13.37
C ASN A 28 -38.20 22.82 -14.80
N ILE A 29 -37.01 22.23 -15.00
CA ILE A 29 -36.45 21.96 -16.33
C ILE A 29 -36.29 20.43 -16.45
N PRO A 30 -36.90 19.77 -17.45
CA PRO A 30 -36.71 18.34 -17.65
C PRO A 30 -35.39 18.15 -18.41
N PHE A 31 -34.37 17.56 -17.78
CA PHE A 31 -33.11 17.24 -18.47
C PHE A 31 -32.55 15.87 -18.10
N ASN A 32 -32.09 15.22 -19.16
CA ASN A 32 -31.70 13.84 -19.37
C ASN A 32 -30.63 13.31 -18.39
N THR A 33 -30.83 12.08 -17.90
CA THR A 33 -29.97 11.35 -16.97
C THR A 33 -28.90 10.55 -17.72
N ASP A 34 -27.66 11.05 -17.75
CA ASP A 34 -26.45 10.22 -17.89
C ASP A 34 -25.13 10.93 -17.48
N ASN A 35 -25.14 12.23 -17.14
CA ASN A 35 -23.92 12.98 -16.79
C ASN A 35 -23.84 13.46 -15.31
N GLN A 36 -24.65 12.90 -14.42
CA GLN A 36 -24.82 13.39 -13.03
C GLN A 36 -23.73 12.98 -12.01
N ILE A 37 -22.93 11.94 -12.29
CA ILE A 37 -21.94 11.44 -11.31
C ILE A 37 -20.58 12.15 -11.47
N TYR A 38 -20.26 12.62 -12.68
CA TYR A 38 -18.93 13.12 -13.02
C TYR A 38 -18.71 14.61 -12.71
N MET A 39 -19.76 15.44 -12.75
CA MET A 39 -19.63 16.88 -12.45
C MET A 39 -19.67 17.21 -10.95
N LYS A 40 -20.40 16.44 -10.13
CA LYS A 40 -20.51 16.71 -8.67
C LYS A 40 -19.19 16.51 -7.93
N LYS A 41 -18.39 15.51 -8.31
CA LYS A 41 -17.09 15.24 -7.66
C LYS A 41 -16.04 16.30 -7.99
N ARG A 42 -16.03 16.84 -9.22
CA ARG A 42 -15.08 17.89 -9.62
C ARG A 42 -15.40 19.24 -8.98
N VAL A 43 -16.66 19.63 -8.93
CA VAL A 43 -17.10 20.87 -8.26
C VAL A 43 -16.84 20.79 -6.75
N LEU A 44 -17.07 19.63 -6.13
CA LEU A 44 -16.74 19.39 -4.72
C LEU A 44 -15.21 19.48 -4.48
N PHE A 45 -14.39 18.95 -5.40
CA PHE A 45 -12.94 19.03 -5.31
C PHE A 45 -12.42 20.47 -5.37
N TYR A 46 -12.98 21.30 -6.27
CA TYR A 46 -12.62 22.72 -6.36
C TYR A 46 -13.11 23.53 -5.16
N LEU A 47 -14.26 23.20 -4.58
CA LEU A 47 -14.76 23.83 -3.35
C LEU A 47 -13.87 23.51 -2.14
N VAL A 48 -13.42 22.27 -1.99
CA VAL A 48 -12.51 21.85 -0.91
C VAL A 48 -11.11 22.46 -1.08
N ALA A 49 -10.60 22.54 -2.31
CA ALA A 49 -9.31 23.18 -2.61
C ALA A 49 -9.33 24.71 -2.37
N LEU A 50 -10.48 25.37 -2.57
CA LEU A 50 -10.61 26.80 -2.34
C LEU A 50 -10.68 27.12 -0.83
N VAL A 51 -11.28 26.25 -0.01
CA VAL A 51 -11.32 26.40 1.46
C VAL A 51 -9.96 26.11 2.11
N SER A 52 -9.16 25.17 1.55
CA SER A 52 -7.84 24.86 2.11
C SER A 52 -6.80 25.97 1.89
N THR A 53 -6.87 26.72 0.79
CA THR A 53 -5.94 27.84 0.53
C THR A 53 -6.21 29.06 1.42
N VAL A 54 -7.46 29.32 1.81
CA VAL A 54 -7.83 30.41 2.73
C VAL A 54 -7.39 30.13 4.18
N SER A 55 -7.13 28.87 4.52
CA SER A 55 -6.75 28.46 5.87
C SER A 55 -5.25 28.61 6.18
N VAL A 56 -4.41 28.94 5.18
CA VAL A 56 -2.94 29.01 5.35
C VAL A 56 -2.44 30.45 5.62
N GLN A 57 -3.31 31.46 5.61
CA GLN A 57 -2.89 32.87 5.81
C GLN A 57 -3.19 33.48 7.18
N SER A 58 -3.48 32.68 8.20
CA SER A 58 -3.71 33.21 9.56
C SER A 58 -2.91 32.49 10.62
N CYS A 59 -1.59 32.65 10.57
CA CYS A 59 -0.68 32.69 11.73
C CYS A 59 0.68 33.32 11.32
N ALA A 60 0.65 34.45 10.60
CA ALA A 60 1.71 35.44 10.70
C ALA A 60 1.18 36.53 11.63
N THR A 61 1.20 36.27 12.94
CA THR A 61 1.04 37.33 13.93
C THR A 61 2.20 38.30 13.72
N ASN A 62 1.89 39.50 13.25
CA ASN A 62 2.78 40.64 13.31
C ASN A 62 3.15 40.86 14.78
N TYR A 63 4.35 40.40 15.16
CA TYR A 63 4.95 40.69 16.44
C TYR A 63 5.48 42.13 16.36
N VAL A 64 4.60 43.11 16.57
CA VAL A 64 5.03 44.49 16.82
C VAL A 64 5.56 44.53 18.24
N VAL A 65 6.89 44.43 18.37
CA VAL A 65 7.57 44.88 19.58
C VAL A 65 7.47 46.40 19.59
N SER A 66 6.51 46.94 20.34
CA SER A 66 6.62 48.32 20.82
C SER A 66 7.89 48.39 21.66
N GLN A 67 8.85 49.21 21.26
CA GLN A 67 10.04 49.46 22.06
C GLN A 67 9.62 49.88 23.48
N PRO A 68 10.14 49.26 24.54
CA PRO A 68 9.88 49.75 25.89
C PRO A 68 10.50 51.14 25.98
N ALA A 69 9.74 52.12 26.47
CA ALA A 69 10.28 53.43 26.82
C ALA A 69 11.48 53.21 27.75
N THR A 70 12.66 53.65 27.30
CA THR A 70 13.92 53.52 28.02
C THR A 70 13.82 54.29 29.33
N TYR A 71 13.64 53.58 30.45
CA TYR A 71 13.91 54.11 31.77
C TYR A 71 15.44 54.18 31.89
N ALA A 72 16.00 55.37 31.70
CA ALA A 72 17.42 55.62 31.91
C ALA A 72 17.73 55.58 33.42
N LYS A 73 17.95 54.38 33.95
CA LYS A 73 18.76 54.22 35.16
C LYS A 73 20.17 53.88 34.71
N GLU A 74 21.03 54.89 34.79
CA GLU A 74 22.46 54.80 34.53
C GLU A 74 23.09 53.82 35.52
N TYR A 75 23.36 52.60 35.06
CA TYR A 75 24.20 51.65 35.79
C TYR A 75 25.65 51.99 35.46
N LYS A 76 26.39 52.46 36.47
CA LYS A 76 27.84 52.60 36.40
C LYS A 76 28.46 51.23 36.14
N THR A 77 28.96 51.04 34.92
CA THR A 77 29.68 49.83 34.51
C THR A 77 31.16 49.97 34.89
N ASP A 78 31.48 49.81 36.17
CA ASP A 78 32.87 49.59 36.61
C ASP A 78 33.18 48.09 36.80
N ALA A 79 32.24 47.20 36.45
CA ALA A 79 32.57 45.81 36.21
C ALA A 79 33.17 45.71 34.81
N LYS A 80 34.48 45.48 34.76
CA LYS A 80 35.21 44.95 33.62
C LYS A 80 34.48 43.71 33.10
N LEU A 81 33.50 43.91 32.22
CA LEU A 81 32.79 42.87 31.50
C LEU A 81 33.83 42.33 30.51
N ALA A 82 34.70 41.45 31.01
CA ALA A 82 35.72 40.79 30.25
C ALA A 82 35.05 40.30 28.97
N SER A 83 35.58 40.74 27.84
CA SER A 83 35.21 40.30 26.49
C SER A 83 34.79 38.85 26.54
N LEU A 84 33.47 38.61 26.57
CA LEU A 84 32.93 37.27 26.42
C LEU A 84 33.53 36.80 25.11
N ASP A 85 34.31 35.71 25.21
CA ASP A 85 35.15 35.24 24.13
C ASP A 85 34.22 34.72 23.04
N ASN A 86 33.76 35.63 22.17
CA ASN A 86 32.78 35.35 21.11
C ASN A 86 33.26 34.20 20.21
N LYS A 87 34.58 34.01 20.14
CA LYS A 87 35.24 32.88 19.48
C LYS A 87 34.91 31.55 20.16
N LYS A 88 34.90 31.49 21.49
CA LYS A 88 34.52 30.31 22.27
C LYS A 88 33.04 29.98 22.12
N MET A 89 32.17 30.98 22.15
CA MET A 89 30.73 30.80 21.93
C MET A 89 30.43 30.26 20.52
N GLU A 90 31.09 30.79 19.49
CA GLU A 90 30.93 30.30 18.12
C GLU A 90 31.50 28.88 17.94
N GLN A 91 32.60 28.55 18.62
CA GLN A 91 33.13 27.19 18.68
C GLN A 91 32.16 26.21 19.35
N ASP A 92 31.55 26.60 20.47
CA ASP A 92 30.58 25.78 21.18
C ASP A 92 29.31 25.55 20.34
N LYS A 93 28.86 26.58 19.61
CA LYS A 93 27.76 26.48 18.65
C LYS A 93 28.07 25.52 17.51
N GLN A 94 29.26 25.61 16.91
CA GLN A 94 29.68 24.68 15.84
C GLN A 94 29.82 23.24 16.34
N LYS A 95 30.34 23.05 17.55
CA LYS A 95 30.43 21.73 18.19
C LYS A 95 29.05 21.11 18.41
N LEU A 96 28.08 21.91 18.88
CA LEU A 96 26.70 21.48 19.08
C LEU A 96 26.01 21.11 17.76
N ILE A 97 26.20 21.92 16.71
CA ILE A 97 25.66 21.62 15.38
C ILE A 97 26.24 20.30 14.86
N ASN A 98 27.57 20.12 14.94
CA ASN A 98 28.21 18.91 14.46
C ASN A 98 27.80 17.66 15.26
N SER A 99 27.63 17.76 16.58
CA SER A 99 27.13 16.64 17.39
C SER A 99 25.69 16.27 17.02
N PHE A 100 24.82 17.26 16.82
CA PHE A 100 23.44 17.03 16.39
C PHE A 100 23.37 16.39 14.99
N LEU A 101 24.21 16.85 14.05
CA LEU A 101 24.31 16.26 12.72
C LEU A 101 24.83 14.82 12.76
N ALA A 102 25.84 14.53 13.59
CA ALA A 102 26.38 13.19 13.77
C ALA A 102 25.35 12.23 14.40
N GLU A 103 24.62 12.67 15.42
CA GLU A 103 23.54 11.90 16.04
C GLU A 103 22.40 11.62 15.05
N LYS A 104 21.99 12.63 14.28
CA LYS A 104 20.98 12.48 13.23
C LYS A 104 21.45 11.55 12.11
N ALA A 105 22.71 11.62 11.71
CA ALA A 105 23.27 10.70 10.72
C ALA A 105 23.28 9.25 11.23
N ALA A 106 23.65 9.03 12.48
CA ALA A 106 23.62 7.70 13.11
C ALA A 106 22.19 7.16 13.25
N SER A 107 21.22 7.99 13.63
CA SER A 107 19.82 7.56 13.73
C SER A 107 19.22 7.21 12.36
N ILE A 108 19.53 7.99 11.32
CA ILE A 108 19.14 7.68 9.93
C ILE A 108 19.79 6.37 9.46
N ALA A 109 21.07 6.14 9.75
CA ALA A 109 21.76 4.90 9.38
C ALA A 109 21.14 3.67 10.06
N ASN A 110 20.80 3.78 11.34
CA ASN A 110 20.11 2.73 12.10
C ASN A 110 18.71 2.45 11.54
N ALA A 111 17.93 3.49 11.23
CA ALA A 111 16.62 3.34 10.62
C ALA A 111 16.70 2.65 9.25
N LYS A 112 17.65 3.05 8.38
CA LYS A 112 17.89 2.40 7.09
C LYS A 112 18.26 0.92 7.25
N LYS A 113 19.11 0.58 8.22
CA LYS A 113 19.48 -0.81 8.51
C LYS A 113 18.27 -1.62 8.96
N ALA A 114 17.43 -1.07 9.83
CA ALA A 114 16.22 -1.74 10.32
C ALA A 114 15.22 -2.01 9.18
N ILE A 115 14.99 -1.04 8.29
CA ILE A 115 14.13 -1.21 7.10
C ILE A 115 14.67 -2.32 6.21
N LYS A 116 15.97 -2.29 5.87
CA LYS A 116 16.62 -3.32 5.06
C LYS A 116 16.48 -4.72 5.67
N ASN A 117 16.67 -4.84 6.99
CA ASN A 117 16.50 -6.13 7.68
C ASN A 117 15.04 -6.63 7.62
N SER A 118 14.07 -5.72 7.71
CA SER A 118 12.65 -6.07 7.57
C SER A 118 12.32 -6.56 6.16
N GLU A 119 12.83 -5.89 5.12
CA GLU A 119 12.66 -6.30 3.73
C GLU A 119 13.28 -7.68 3.46
N ILE A 120 14.48 -7.92 3.97
CA ILE A 120 15.13 -9.25 3.88
C ILE A 120 14.28 -10.31 4.58
N ALA A 121 13.76 -10.03 5.78
CA ALA A 121 12.92 -10.99 6.50
C ALA A 121 11.64 -11.33 5.72
N LYS A 122 11.01 -10.34 5.09
CA LYS A 122 9.85 -10.55 4.20
C LYS A 122 10.22 -11.41 3.00
N ALA A 123 11.31 -11.09 2.30
CA ALA A 123 11.78 -11.86 1.14
C ALA A 123 12.13 -13.30 1.52
N VAL A 124 12.75 -13.54 2.67
CA VAL A 124 13.05 -14.89 3.18
C VAL A 124 11.76 -15.65 3.48
N LYS A 125 10.79 -15.00 4.14
CA LYS A 125 9.47 -15.61 4.41
C LYS A 125 8.75 -15.97 3.11
N TYR A 126 8.70 -15.05 2.15
CA TYR A 126 8.10 -15.26 0.83
C TYR A 126 8.72 -16.48 0.14
N ASN A 127 10.05 -16.50 -0.02
CA ASN A 127 10.75 -17.60 -0.66
C ASN A 127 10.47 -18.94 0.03
N LYS A 128 10.48 -18.96 1.37
CA LYS A 128 10.14 -20.16 2.14
C LYS A 128 8.71 -20.65 1.87
N THR A 129 7.73 -19.75 1.77
CA THR A 129 6.36 -20.12 1.41
C THR A 129 6.31 -20.74 0.01
N ILE A 130 7.00 -20.15 -0.96
CA ILE A 130 7.06 -20.69 -2.32
C ILE A 130 7.75 -22.06 -2.36
N ASP A 131 8.87 -22.23 -1.65
CA ASP A 131 9.59 -23.50 -1.58
C ASP A 131 8.72 -24.61 -0.96
N ASN A 132 7.95 -24.28 0.08
CA ASN A 132 6.97 -25.21 0.67
C ASN A 132 5.88 -25.60 -0.34
N ILE A 133 5.37 -24.65 -1.12
CA ILE A 133 4.36 -24.91 -2.17
C ILE A 133 4.91 -25.88 -3.22
N LEU A 134 6.13 -25.66 -3.70
CA LEU A 134 6.75 -26.53 -4.70
C LEU A 134 7.08 -27.91 -4.13
N THR A 135 7.62 -27.95 -2.92
CA THR A 135 7.89 -29.22 -2.22
C THR A 135 6.61 -30.03 -2.05
N GLU A 136 5.51 -29.41 -1.64
CA GLU A 136 4.21 -30.08 -1.54
C GLU A 136 3.71 -30.52 -2.92
N ALA A 137 3.87 -29.69 -3.96
CA ALA A 137 3.49 -30.02 -5.32
C ALA A 137 4.23 -31.26 -5.85
N GLU A 138 5.53 -31.37 -5.58
CA GLU A 138 6.37 -32.50 -5.98
C GLU A 138 5.90 -33.82 -5.35
N THR A 139 5.32 -33.80 -4.15
CA THR A 139 4.76 -35.02 -3.52
C THR A 139 3.63 -35.65 -4.33
N TYR A 140 3.01 -34.90 -5.25
CA TYR A 140 1.95 -35.40 -6.13
C TYR A 140 2.47 -36.05 -7.40
N LEU A 141 3.77 -35.91 -7.75
CA LEU A 141 4.31 -36.44 -9.01
C LEU A 141 3.92 -37.91 -9.23
N GLY A 142 3.43 -38.20 -10.43
CA GLY A 142 2.93 -39.52 -10.81
C GLY A 142 1.49 -39.84 -10.37
N THR A 143 0.84 -38.99 -9.55
CA THR A 143 -0.59 -39.17 -9.20
C THR A 143 -1.43 -39.17 -10.48
N PRO A 144 -2.24 -40.22 -10.75
CA PRO A 144 -3.04 -40.29 -11.97
C PRO A 144 -4.03 -39.13 -12.07
N TYR A 145 -4.32 -38.71 -13.30
CA TYR A 145 -5.38 -37.74 -13.52
C TYR A 145 -6.75 -38.38 -13.38
N ARG A 146 -7.66 -37.69 -12.68
CA ARG A 146 -9.08 -38.06 -12.64
C ARG A 146 -9.92 -36.80 -12.66
N TYR A 147 -10.77 -36.64 -13.66
CA TYR A 147 -11.70 -35.50 -13.74
C TYR A 147 -12.58 -35.44 -12.48
N GLY A 148 -12.62 -34.28 -11.81
CA GLY A 148 -13.33 -34.12 -10.53
C GLY A 148 -12.60 -34.73 -9.32
N GLY A 149 -11.50 -35.45 -9.54
CA GLY A 149 -10.74 -36.13 -8.50
C GLY A 149 -10.05 -35.16 -7.54
N MET A 150 -9.94 -35.55 -6.27
CA MET A 150 -9.42 -34.75 -5.16
C MET A 150 -8.40 -35.50 -4.30
N THR A 151 -7.93 -36.67 -4.73
CA THR A 151 -7.13 -37.57 -3.87
C THR A 151 -5.86 -38.05 -4.57
N ARG A 152 -4.93 -38.61 -3.80
CA ARG A 152 -3.69 -39.23 -4.32
C ARG A 152 -3.92 -40.46 -5.23
N ARG A 153 -5.16 -40.98 -5.32
CA ARG A 153 -5.52 -42.05 -6.27
C ARG A 153 -6.01 -41.50 -7.62
N GLY A 154 -6.19 -40.20 -7.73
CA GLY A 154 -6.80 -39.56 -8.88
C GLY A 154 -7.15 -38.11 -8.55
N ILE A 155 -6.51 -37.17 -9.25
CA ILE A 155 -6.68 -35.73 -9.03
C ILE A 155 -6.79 -34.99 -10.37
N ASP A 156 -7.59 -33.92 -10.43
CA ASP A 156 -7.57 -33.01 -11.58
C ASP A 156 -6.69 -31.78 -11.35
N CYS A 157 -6.50 -30.97 -12.41
CA CYS A 157 -5.58 -29.84 -12.39
C CYS A 157 -5.93 -28.79 -11.34
N SER A 158 -7.20 -28.40 -11.24
CA SER A 158 -7.65 -27.42 -10.26
C SER A 158 -7.66 -27.96 -8.83
N ALA A 159 -7.99 -29.25 -8.65
CA ALA A 159 -7.91 -29.92 -7.36
C ALA A 159 -6.47 -30.02 -6.86
N PHE A 160 -5.54 -30.34 -7.76
CA PHE A 160 -4.11 -30.37 -7.47
C PHE A 160 -3.62 -29.03 -6.94
N VAL A 161 -3.89 -27.95 -7.67
CA VAL A 161 -3.53 -26.59 -7.23
C VAL A 161 -4.18 -26.24 -5.89
N LEU A 162 -5.48 -26.51 -5.74
CA LEU A 162 -6.19 -26.29 -4.47
C LEU A 162 -5.54 -27.03 -3.31
N SER A 163 -5.25 -28.32 -3.46
CA SER A 163 -4.67 -29.13 -2.39
C SER A 163 -3.26 -28.68 -2.01
N VAL A 164 -2.42 -28.37 -3.00
CA VAL A 164 -1.05 -27.90 -2.76
C VAL A 164 -1.04 -26.59 -1.99
N PHE A 165 -1.77 -25.58 -2.47
CA PHE A 165 -1.79 -24.26 -1.82
C PHE A 165 -2.49 -24.28 -0.46
N GLY A 166 -3.52 -25.13 -0.30
CA GLY A 166 -4.18 -25.35 0.98
C GLY A 166 -3.24 -25.97 2.02
N ALA A 167 -2.47 -26.99 1.64
CA ALA A 167 -1.55 -27.68 2.54
C ALA A 167 -0.30 -26.85 2.88
N ALA A 168 0.32 -26.21 1.87
CA ALA A 168 1.60 -25.52 2.05
C ALA A 168 1.46 -24.08 2.57
N ALA A 169 0.37 -23.39 2.24
CA ALA A 169 0.18 -21.96 2.52
C ALA A 169 -1.15 -21.62 3.20
N GLY A 170 -2.00 -22.62 3.49
CA GLY A 170 -3.33 -22.39 4.08
C GLY A 170 -4.28 -21.61 3.16
N LEU A 171 -3.99 -21.52 1.86
CA LEU A 171 -4.79 -20.76 0.91
C LEU A 171 -5.94 -21.62 0.36
N SER A 172 -7.17 -21.17 0.60
CA SER A 172 -8.37 -21.80 0.04
C SER A 172 -8.68 -21.24 -1.35
N LEU A 173 -8.21 -21.94 -2.38
CA LEU A 173 -8.54 -21.60 -3.77
C LEU A 173 -9.90 -22.20 -4.18
N PRO A 174 -10.64 -21.57 -5.10
CA PRO A 174 -11.84 -22.15 -5.69
C PRO A 174 -11.55 -23.52 -6.33
N ARG A 175 -12.54 -24.41 -6.33
CA ARG A 175 -12.42 -25.77 -6.89
C ARG A 175 -12.20 -25.80 -8.41
N VAL A 176 -12.61 -24.77 -9.14
CA VAL A 176 -12.65 -24.75 -10.60
C VAL A 176 -11.55 -23.86 -11.16
N ALA A 177 -10.80 -24.35 -12.15
CA ALA A 177 -9.69 -23.61 -12.77
C ALA A 177 -10.08 -22.22 -13.29
N ALA A 178 -11.27 -22.08 -13.88
CA ALA A 178 -11.75 -20.79 -14.36
C ALA A 178 -12.01 -19.77 -13.24
N SER A 179 -12.41 -20.24 -12.05
CA SER A 179 -12.55 -19.39 -10.86
C SER A 179 -11.18 -19.08 -10.25
N GLN A 180 -10.27 -20.05 -10.18
CA GLN A 180 -8.87 -19.82 -9.77
C GLN A 180 -8.19 -18.75 -10.65
N ALA A 181 -8.53 -18.70 -11.94
CA ALA A 181 -8.03 -17.70 -12.87
C ALA A 181 -8.49 -16.25 -12.57
N GLN A 182 -9.47 -16.06 -11.68
CA GLN A 182 -9.91 -14.75 -11.20
C GLN A 182 -9.21 -14.32 -9.90
N GLU A 183 -8.47 -15.24 -9.27
CA GLU A 183 -7.79 -14.97 -8.00
C GLU A 183 -6.41 -14.35 -8.25
N GLY A 184 -6.00 -13.48 -7.34
CA GLY A 184 -4.66 -12.89 -7.34
C GLY A 184 -4.39 -11.88 -8.46
N GLU A 185 -3.14 -11.43 -8.47
CA GLU A 185 -2.64 -10.40 -9.38
C GLU A 185 -2.31 -10.99 -10.75
N SER A 186 -2.62 -10.25 -11.83
CA SER A 186 -2.25 -10.65 -13.19
C SER A 186 -0.76 -10.43 -13.43
N ILE A 187 -0.07 -11.45 -13.92
CA ILE A 187 1.37 -11.41 -14.19
C ILE A 187 1.63 -11.53 -15.69
N GLU A 188 2.50 -10.66 -16.20
CA GLU A 188 2.98 -10.74 -17.58
C GLU A 188 3.93 -11.93 -17.75
N LYS A 189 4.00 -12.48 -18.96
CA LYS A 189 4.81 -13.69 -19.21
C LYS A 189 6.30 -13.49 -18.85
N GLY A 190 6.84 -12.28 -19.05
CA GLY A 190 8.23 -11.94 -18.73
C GLY A 190 8.53 -11.83 -17.23
N ASP A 191 7.49 -11.64 -16.40
CA ASP A 191 7.60 -11.45 -14.95
C ASP A 191 7.18 -12.69 -14.15
N LEU A 192 6.99 -13.81 -14.87
CA LEU A 192 6.65 -15.10 -14.27
C LEU A 192 7.75 -15.55 -13.32
N GLN A 193 7.32 -16.02 -12.16
CA GLN A 193 8.19 -16.54 -11.11
C GLN A 193 7.67 -17.88 -10.61
N LYS A 194 8.56 -18.62 -9.96
CA LYS A 194 8.20 -19.87 -9.28
C LYS A 194 7.05 -19.64 -8.30
N GLY A 195 6.08 -20.56 -8.29
CA GLY A 195 4.86 -20.49 -7.50
C GLY A 195 3.70 -19.71 -8.13
N ASP A 196 3.89 -19.03 -9.26
CA ASP A 196 2.77 -18.41 -9.99
C ASP A 196 1.84 -19.48 -10.58
N LEU A 197 0.54 -19.18 -10.64
CA LEU A 197 -0.43 -20.03 -11.31
C LEU A 197 -0.44 -19.73 -12.80
N ILE A 198 -0.34 -20.76 -13.62
CA ILE A 198 -0.32 -20.64 -15.08
C ILE A 198 -1.57 -21.26 -15.69
N PHE A 199 -2.24 -20.54 -16.58
CA PHE A 199 -3.54 -20.93 -17.12
C PHE A 199 -3.52 -21.17 -18.62
N PHE A 200 -4.25 -22.19 -19.05
CA PHE A 200 -4.32 -22.63 -20.44
C PHE A 200 -5.75 -22.80 -20.94
N SER A 201 -5.93 -22.72 -22.26
CA SER A 201 -7.22 -22.92 -22.91
C SER A 201 -7.12 -23.73 -24.20
N HIS A 202 -8.12 -24.59 -24.41
CA HIS A 202 -8.40 -25.30 -25.68
C HIS A 202 -9.53 -24.65 -26.49
N GLY A 203 -9.86 -23.38 -26.21
CA GLY A 203 -10.93 -22.65 -26.89
C GLY A 203 -11.11 -21.26 -26.31
N ARG A 204 -12.35 -20.89 -25.96
CA ARG A 204 -12.68 -19.57 -25.39
C ARG A 204 -12.58 -19.50 -23.86
N ARG A 205 -12.57 -20.64 -23.17
CA ARG A 205 -12.62 -20.73 -21.69
C ARG A 205 -11.34 -21.35 -21.14
N ILE A 206 -10.94 -20.94 -19.94
CA ILE A 206 -9.86 -21.60 -19.20
C ILE A 206 -10.25 -23.06 -18.96
N SER A 207 -9.37 -23.95 -19.41
CA SER A 207 -9.59 -25.41 -19.35
C SER A 207 -8.58 -26.12 -18.46
N HIS A 208 -7.48 -25.46 -18.09
CA HIS A 208 -6.39 -26.10 -17.39
C HIS A 208 -5.56 -25.08 -16.60
N VAL A 209 -4.92 -25.55 -15.53
CA VAL A 209 -4.07 -24.76 -14.63
C VAL A 209 -2.86 -25.59 -14.20
N GLY A 210 -1.74 -24.91 -13.95
CA GLY A 210 -0.54 -25.47 -13.34
C GLY A 210 0.13 -24.46 -12.41
N ILE A 211 1.23 -24.88 -11.78
CA ILE A 211 2.07 -24.06 -10.90
C ILE A 211 3.43 -23.92 -11.58
N VAL A 212 3.91 -22.69 -11.76
CA VAL A 212 5.27 -22.46 -12.27
C VAL A 212 6.26 -23.06 -11.28
N GLU A 213 7.06 -24.01 -11.76
CA GLU A 213 8.03 -24.75 -10.97
C GLU A 213 9.39 -24.05 -11.02
N SER A 214 9.84 -23.71 -12.23
CA SER A 214 11.10 -22.98 -12.45
C SER A 214 11.02 -22.08 -13.66
N VAL A 215 11.86 -21.04 -13.64
CA VAL A 215 12.16 -20.17 -14.77
C VAL A 215 13.67 -20.20 -14.95
N THR A 216 14.16 -20.68 -16.09
CA THR A 216 15.60 -20.82 -16.35
C THR A 216 16.23 -19.46 -16.72
N GLU A 217 17.56 -19.39 -16.71
CA GLU A 217 18.29 -18.18 -17.11
C GLU A 217 18.03 -17.80 -18.58
N GLU A 218 17.73 -18.80 -19.42
CA GLU A 218 17.34 -18.63 -20.83
C GLU A 218 15.86 -18.22 -20.98
N GLY A 219 15.12 -18.11 -19.89
CA GLY A 219 13.70 -17.74 -19.87
C GLY A 219 12.75 -18.90 -20.18
N GLU A 220 13.21 -20.15 -20.12
CA GLU A 220 12.30 -21.31 -20.21
C GLU A 220 11.45 -21.40 -18.94
N ILE A 221 10.14 -21.56 -19.11
CA ILE A 221 9.19 -21.67 -18.01
C ILE A 221 8.72 -23.12 -17.91
N LYS A 222 9.06 -23.77 -16.81
CA LYS A 222 8.59 -25.12 -16.46
C LYS A 222 7.50 -25.03 -15.41
N PHE A 223 6.54 -25.93 -15.49
CA PHE A 223 5.38 -25.92 -14.60
C PHE A 223 4.92 -27.34 -14.26
N ILE A 224 4.51 -27.52 -13.02
CA ILE A 224 3.93 -28.77 -12.51
C ILE A 224 2.40 -28.70 -12.60
N HIS A 225 1.78 -29.77 -13.09
CA HIS A 225 0.32 -29.84 -13.25
C HIS A 225 -0.17 -31.29 -13.36
N ALA A 226 -1.46 -31.52 -13.11
CA ALA A 226 -2.11 -32.82 -13.36
C ALA A 226 -2.50 -32.96 -14.85
N ALA A 227 -1.64 -33.57 -15.67
CA ALA A 227 -1.89 -33.84 -17.09
C ALA A 227 -2.92 -34.96 -17.29
N THR A 228 -3.88 -34.76 -18.20
CA THR A 228 -4.95 -35.72 -18.46
C THR A 228 -4.47 -37.13 -18.82
N SER A 229 -3.36 -37.25 -19.55
CA SER A 229 -2.83 -38.54 -20.03
C SER A 229 -1.73 -39.15 -19.17
N LYS A 230 -1.00 -38.35 -18.39
CA LYS A 230 0.22 -38.78 -17.68
C LYS A 230 0.17 -38.54 -16.17
N GLY A 231 -0.93 -38.00 -15.65
CA GLY A 231 -1.03 -37.63 -14.25
C GLY A 231 -0.21 -36.39 -13.92
N VAL A 232 0.13 -36.21 -12.65
CA VAL A 232 0.91 -35.06 -12.19
C VAL A 232 2.35 -35.16 -12.70
N MET A 233 2.77 -34.17 -13.47
CA MET A 233 4.08 -34.10 -14.11
C MET A 233 4.54 -32.66 -14.30
N ILE A 234 5.82 -32.49 -14.63
CA ILE A 234 6.41 -31.22 -15.05
C ILE A 234 6.42 -31.17 -16.58
N SER A 235 5.98 -30.05 -17.14
CA SER A 235 6.01 -29.75 -18.58
C SER A 235 6.67 -28.39 -18.84
N SER A 236 7.00 -28.08 -20.09
CA SER A 236 7.61 -26.82 -20.51
C SER A 236 6.65 -25.97 -21.34
N LEU A 237 6.71 -24.65 -21.20
CA LEU A 237 6.03 -23.74 -22.13
C LEU A 237 6.67 -23.71 -23.53
N ASN A 238 7.89 -24.21 -23.67
CA ASN A 238 8.54 -24.37 -24.97
C ASN A 238 8.01 -25.60 -25.73
N ASP A 239 7.22 -26.46 -25.07
CA ASP A 239 6.57 -27.59 -25.72
C ASP A 239 5.52 -27.10 -26.73
N SER A 240 5.52 -27.73 -27.92
CA SER A 240 4.57 -27.43 -29.01
C SER A 240 3.11 -27.59 -28.61
N TYR A 241 2.82 -28.37 -27.57
CA TYR A 241 1.48 -28.53 -27.03
C TYR A 241 1.09 -27.38 -26.08
N TRP A 242 1.95 -27.01 -25.13
CA TRP A 242 1.61 -26.12 -24.02
C TRP A 242 1.78 -24.65 -24.37
N GLY A 243 2.84 -24.30 -25.11
CA GLY A 243 3.12 -22.92 -25.51
C GLY A 243 1.93 -22.24 -26.19
N PRO A 244 1.34 -22.82 -27.27
CA PRO A 244 0.17 -22.24 -27.94
C PRO A 244 -1.11 -22.17 -27.10
N LYS A 245 -1.19 -22.95 -26.02
CA LYS A 245 -2.36 -23.02 -25.13
C LYS A 245 -2.26 -22.10 -23.93
N PHE A 246 -1.08 -21.57 -23.63
CA PHE A 246 -0.89 -20.58 -22.58
C PHE A 246 -1.77 -19.36 -22.85
N ARG A 247 -2.30 -18.77 -21.78
CA ARG A 247 -3.15 -17.57 -21.86
C ARG A 247 -2.63 -16.44 -21.00
N PHE A 248 -2.46 -16.69 -19.71
CA PHE A 248 -1.98 -15.73 -18.73
C PHE A 248 -1.59 -16.44 -17.44
N ALA A 249 -1.03 -15.69 -16.51
CA ALA A 249 -0.66 -16.16 -15.19
C ALA A 249 -1.23 -15.28 -14.07
N LYS A 250 -1.31 -15.86 -12.88
CA LYS A 250 -1.75 -15.19 -11.65
C LYS A 250 -0.78 -15.44 -10.49
N ARG A 251 -0.52 -14.40 -9.71
CA ARG A 251 0.23 -14.51 -8.44
C ARG A 251 -0.75 -14.43 -7.27
N VAL A 252 -0.77 -15.48 -6.45
CA VAL A 252 -1.73 -15.64 -5.33
C VAL A 252 -1.07 -15.60 -3.95
N ILE A 253 0.26 -15.43 -3.89
CA ILE A 253 1.04 -15.17 -2.68
C ILE A 253 1.68 -13.79 -2.84
N ASN A 254 1.46 -12.89 -1.88
CA ASN A 254 1.99 -11.53 -1.89
C ASN A 254 3.45 -11.48 -1.40
N GLU A 255 4.10 -10.32 -1.52
CA GLU A 255 5.47 -10.05 -1.07
C GLU A 255 5.75 -10.30 0.43
N ASN A 256 4.70 -10.34 1.25
CA ASN A 256 4.81 -10.67 2.68
C ASN A 256 4.73 -12.19 2.94
N GLY A 257 4.60 -13.00 1.89
CA GLY A 257 4.43 -14.45 1.97
C GLY A 257 3.03 -14.88 2.38
N ASP A 258 2.04 -13.98 2.30
CA ASP A 258 0.66 -14.21 2.69
C ASP A 258 -0.22 -14.42 1.46
N ALA A 259 -1.27 -15.23 1.63
CA ALA A 259 -2.19 -15.55 0.55
C ALA A 259 -3.15 -14.40 0.23
N TYR A 260 -3.41 -14.12 -1.06
CA TYR A 260 -4.19 -12.94 -1.48
C TYR A 260 -5.60 -12.88 -0.87
N ASN A 261 -6.25 -14.01 -0.66
CA ASN A 261 -7.64 -14.06 -0.15
C ASN A 261 -7.74 -13.76 1.36
N ASN A 262 -6.60 -13.61 2.04
CA ASN A 262 -6.54 -13.22 3.46
C ASN A 262 -6.36 -11.71 3.66
N LEU A 263 -6.22 -10.89 2.60
CA LEU A 263 -6.01 -9.44 2.72
C LEU A 263 -7.20 -8.69 3.35
N ALA A 264 -8.40 -9.25 3.34
CA ALA A 264 -9.54 -8.67 4.04
C ALA A 264 -9.42 -8.71 5.58
N SER A 265 -8.43 -9.45 6.13
CA SER A 265 -8.25 -9.65 7.57
C SER A 265 -6.99 -9.01 8.15
N SER A 266 -6.10 -8.46 7.31
CA SER A 266 -4.78 -7.97 7.74
C SER A 266 -4.58 -6.46 7.63
N THR A 267 -5.62 -5.67 7.39
CA THR A 267 -5.53 -4.21 7.51
C THR A 267 -5.08 -3.85 8.93
N PRO A 268 -3.90 -3.24 9.12
CA PRO A 268 -3.55 -2.71 10.42
C PRO A 268 -4.57 -1.63 10.74
N SER A 269 -5.35 -1.85 11.79
CA SER A 269 -6.12 -0.79 12.45
C SER A 269 -5.12 0.24 12.97
N THR A 270 -4.71 1.18 12.14
CA THR A 270 -4.10 2.43 12.60
C THR A 270 -5.23 3.31 13.13
N ALA A 271 -5.74 2.92 14.31
CA ALA A 271 -6.52 3.78 15.16
C ALA A 271 -5.54 4.71 15.88
N THR A 272 -5.14 5.78 15.20
CA THR A 272 -4.56 6.95 15.86
C THR A 272 -5.72 7.72 16.49
N SER A 273 -6.01 7.42 17.75
CA SER A 273 -6.82 8.30 18.60
C SER A 273 -5.94 9.48 19.02
N PHE A 274 -6.31 10.68 18.60
CA PHE A 274 -5.98 11.95 19.26
C PHE A 274 -7.25 12.52 19.86
#